data_AF-A0A1S7LGV6-F1
#
_entry.id   AF-A0A1S7LGV6-F1
#
_cell.length_a   1.000
_cell.length_b   1.000
_cell.length_c   1.000
_cell.angle_alpha   90.00
_cell.angle_beta   90.00
_cell.angle_gamma   90.00
#
_symmetry.space_group_name_H-M   'P 1'
#
loop_
_entity.id
_entity.type
_entity.pdbx_description
1 polymer ?
#
loop_
_entity_poly.entity_id
_entity_poly.type
_entity_poly.pdbx_seq_one_letter_code
_entity_poly.pdbx_strand_id
1 'polypeptide(L)'
;MDCAAIGTFGNPIWSKEENMSVAVTLHLLAMVIWVGGMFFAHNFLRPASQQLPLEQRITLWAGVFRRFFALVWISAITLPVTGYWIIFSQMGGMAGVGLYIHLMQGLGLLMIALYTYMYFGPYRAFKRMADELLFPEAGMYMLKIRTIVTINLVLGLTTVIVGSAGRYI
;
A
#
# COMPACT_ATOMS: atom_id res chain seq x y z
N MET A 1 -4.87 -45.18 37.50
CA MET A 1 -4.33 -45.96 36.36
C MET A 1 -5.45 -45.99 35.34
N ASP A 2 -5.49 -45.20 34.27
CA ASP A 2 -4.48 -44.37 33.63
C ASP A 2 -5.05 -43.07 33.06
N CYS A 3 -4.17 -42.09 32.98
CA CYS A 3 -4.34 -40.75 32.44
C CYS A 3 -4.10 -40.75 30.92
N ALA A 4 -4.63 -39.73 30.24
CA ALA A 4 -4.17 -39.19 28.95
C ALA A 4 -4.45 -39.99 27.65
N ALA A 5 -5.49 -39.55 26.92
CA ALA A 5 -5.50 -39.57 25.46
C ALA A 5 -6.12 -38.25 24.95
N ILE A 6 -5.44 -37.14 25.24
CA ILE A 6 -5.59 -35.89 24.46
C ILE A 6 -4.76 -36.11 23.19
N GLY A 7 -5.42 -36.65 22.15
CA GLY A 7 -4.86 -36.79 20.82
C GLY A 7 -5.21 -35.58 19.96
N THR A 8 -4.19 -34.86 19.53
CA THR A 8 -4.17 -33.66 18.70
C THR A 8 -5.06 -33.73 17.45
N PHE A 9 -6.18 -32.98 17.44
CA PHE A 9 -6.91 -32.64 16.21
C PHE A 9 -6.36 -31.34 15.60
N GLY A 10 -5.13 -31.38 15.10
CA GLY A 10 -4.61 -30.37 14.18
C GLY A 10 -4.50 -31.00 12.81
N ASN A 11 -5.61 -31.15 12.08
CA ASN A 11 -5.53 -31.64 10.71
C ASN A 11 -4.88 -30.54 9.84
N PRO A 12 -3.71 -30.80 9.23
CA PRO A 12 -2.92 -29.78 8.54
C PRO A 12 -3.65 -29.14 7.35
N ILE A 13 -4.67 -29.81 6.81
CA ILE A 13 -5.48 -29.33 5.68
C ILE A 13 -6.27 -28.07 6.08
N TRP A 14 -7.00 -28.08 7.21
CA TRP A 14 -7.78 -26.92 7.66
C TRP A 14 -6.89 -25.73 8.01
N SER A 15 -5.72 -25.98 8.61
CA SER A 15 -4.76 -24.92 8.92
C SER A 15 -4.22 -24.22 7.66
N LYS A 16 -4.02 -24.96 6.55
CA LYS A 16 -3.59 -24.37 5.27
C LYS A 16 -4.68 -23.50 4.65
N GLU A 17 -5.94 -23.91 4.72
CA GLU A 17 -7.06 -23.16 4.16
C GLU A 17 -7.39 -21.89 4.98
N GLU A 18 -7.36 -21.96 6.31
CA GLU A 18 -7.54 -20.76 7.17
C GLU A 18 -6.44 -19.72 6.93
N ASN A 19 -5.17 -20.17 6.90
CA ASN A 19 -4.03 -19.30 6.65
C ASN A 19 -4.10 -18.61 5.27
N MET A 20 -4.72 -19.27 4.29
CA MET A 20 -4.92 -18.74 2.94
C MET A 20 -5.92 -17.59 2.92
N SER A 21 -7.08 -17.79 3.54
CA SER A 21 -8.11 -16.74 3.63
C SER A 21 -7.53 -15.49 4.27
N VAL A 22 -6.77 -15.66 5.37
CA VAL A 22 -6.09 -14.56 6.05
C VAL A 22 -5.11 -13.83 5.14
N ALA A 23 -4.21 -14.55 4.44
CA ALA A 23 -3.22 -13.92 3.57
C ALA A 23 -3.87 -13.13 2.43
N VAL A 24 -4.89 -13.70 1.77
CA VAL A 24 -5.62 -13.04 0.68
C VAL A 24 -6.38 -11.82 1.19
N THR A 25 -7.11 -11.95 2.30
CA THR A 25 -7.85 -10.83 2.90
C THR A 25 -6.93 -9.69 3.27
N LEU A 26 -5.81 -9.97 3.94
CA LEU A 26 -4.82 -8.95 4.29
C LEU A 26 -4.20 -8.30 3.05
N HIS A 27 -3.89 -9.08 2.02
CA HIS A 27 -3.37 -8.57 0.75
C HIS A 27 -4.35 -7.58 0.10
N LEU A 28 -5.63 -7.97 -0.01
CA LEU A 28 -6.67 -7.14 -0.60
C LEU A 28 -6.94 -5.88 0.24
N LEU A 29 -7.02 -5.99 1.56
CA LEU A 29 -7.20 -4.83 2.45
C LEU A 29 -6.03 -3.86 2.33
N ALA A 30 -4.80 -4.35 2.32
CA ALA A 30 -3.61 -3.52 2.16
C ALA A 30 -3.61 -2.76 0.82
N MET A 31 -4.01 -3.44 -0.26
CA MET A 31 -4.18 -2.84 -1.59
C MET A 31 -5.27 -1.76 -1.58
N VAL A 32 -6.45 -2.07 -1.03
CA VAL A 32 -7.60 -1.14 -0.96
C VAL A 32 -7.25 0.11 -0.14
N ILE A 33 -6.62 -0.05 1.03
CA ILE A 33 -6.22 1.07 1.88
C ILE A 33 -5.23 1.98 1.15
N TRP A 34 -4.23 1.40 0.47
CA TRP A 34 -3.21 2.19 -0.19
C TRP A 34 -3.72 2.83 -1.48
N VAL A 35 -4.16 2.02 -2.45
CA VAL A 35 -4.60 2.50 -3.78
C VAL A 35 -5.89 3.31 -3.65
N GLY A 36 -6.86 2.82 -2.89
CA GLY A 36 -8.12 3.53 -2.64
C GLY A 36 -7.90 4.83 -1.86
N GLY A 37 -7.00 4.84 -0.88
CA GLY A 37 -6.63 6.06 -0.16
C GLY A 37 -5.96 7.11 -1.05
N MET A 38 -5.08 6.69 -1.97
CA MET A 38 -4.50 7.60 -2.97
C MET A 38 -5.56 8.13 -3.93
N PHE A 39 -6.48 7.27 -4.38
CA PHE A 39 -7.58 7.66 -5.25
C PHE A 39 -8.47 8.72 -4.58
N PHE A 40 -8.84 8.49 -3.31
CA PHE A 40 -9.60 9.45 -2.52
C PHE A 40 -8.85 10.78 -2.35
N ALA A 41 -7.59 10.72 -1.94
CA ALA A 41 -6.76 11.89 -1.71
C ALA A 41 -6.59 12.75 -2.97
N HIS A 42 -6.40 12.10 -4.13
CA HIS A 42 -6.18 12.79 -5.40
C HIS A 42 -7.46 13.41 -5.98
N ASN A 43 -8.57 12.67 -5.98
CA ASN A 43 -9.78 13.06 -6.71
C ASN A 43 -10.77 13.87 -5.88
N PHE A 44 -10.77 13.73 -4.55
CA PHE A 44 -11.77 14.36 -3.69
C PHE A 44 -11.14 15.34 -2.71
N LEU A 45 -10.21 14.86 -1.88
CA LEU A 45 -9.62 15.69 -0.83
C LEU A 45 -8.81 16.86 -1.42
N ARG A 46 -8.05 16.62 -2.50
CA ARG A 46 -7.26 17.67 -3.13
C ARG A 46 -8.13 18.81 -3.67
N PRO A 47 -9.11 18.60 -4.56
CA PRO A 47 -9.97 19.68 -5.03
C PRO A 47 -10.67 20.43 -3.89
N ALA A 48 -11.16 19.70 -2.88
CA ALA A 48 -11.78 20.32 -1.70
C ALA A 48 -10.79 21.23 -0.94
N SER A 49 -9.55 20.78 -0.75
CA SER A 49 -8.52 21.55 -0.04
C SER A 49 -8.07 22.82 -0.77
N GLN A 50 -8.29 22.94 -2.09
CA GLN A 50 -7.89 24.12 -2.86
C GLN A 50 -8.72 25.36 -2.52
N GLN A 51 -9.91 25.18 -1.94
CA GLN A 51 -10.77 26.27 -1.47
C GLN A 51 -10.22 26.94 -0.20
N LEU A 52 -9.29 26.28 0.50
CA LEU A 52 -8.68 26.81 1.71
C LEU A 52 -7.51 27.77 1.38
N PRO A 53 -7.28 28.79 2.22
CA PRO A 53 -6.04 29.56 2.21
C PRO A 53 -4.80 28.65 2.31
N LEU A 54 -3.66 29.11 1.80
CA LEU A 54 -2.44 28.29 1.69
C LEU A 54 -2.03 27.67 3.04
N GLU A 55 -1.96 28.47 4.11
CA GLU A 55 -1.61 28.02 5.45
C GLU A 55 -2.51 26.89 5.96
N GLN A 56 -3.83 27.08 5.88
CA GLN A 56 -4.82 26.09 6.32
C GLN A 56 -4.74 24.81 5.47
N ARG A 57 -4.51 24.96 4.16
CA ARG A 57 -4.32 23.85 3.24
C ARG A 57 -3.08 23.03 3.59
N ILE A 58 -1.94 23.67 3.85
CA ILE A 58 -0.69 23.00 4.24
C ILE A 58 -0.88 22.26 5.57
N THR A 59 -1.51 22.91 6.54
CA THR A 59 -1.80 22.32 7.86
C THR A 59 -2.71 21.10 7.77
N LEU A 60 -3.78 21.18 6.96
CA LEU A 60 -4.66 20.05 6.67
C LEU A 60 -3.87 18.87 6.10
N TRP A 61 -3.07 19.11 5.06
CA TRP A 61 -2.28 18.08 4.41
C TRP A 61 -1.19 17.48 5.31
N ALA A 62 -0.56 18.27 6.18
CA ALA A 62 0.36 17.75 7.18
C ALA A 62 -0.31 16.74 8.13
N GLY A 63 -1.53 17.07 8.59
CA GLY A 63 -2.33 16.17 9.42
C GLY A 63 -2.77 14.90 8.68
N VAL A 64 -3.15 15.02 7.41
CA VAL A 64 -3.55 13.88 6.57
C VAL A 64 -2.35 12.97 6.30
N PHE A 65 -1.24 13.51 5.80
CA PHE A 65 -0.04 12.73 5.47
C PHE A 65 0.50 11.97 6.67
N ARG A 66 0.50 12.57 7.87
CA ARG A 66 0.96 11.88 9.09
C ARG A 66 0.23 10.56 9.34
N ARG A 67 -1.10 10.54 9.18
CA ARG A 67 -1.93 9.36 9.43
C ARG A 67 -1.92 8.41 8.24
N PHE A 68 -2.08 8.97 7.04
CA PHE A 68 -2.15 8.19 5.81
C PHE A 68 -0.85 7.46 5.53
N PHE A 69 0.31 8.12 5.67
CA PHE A 69 1.60 7.49 5.41
C PHE A 69 1.95 6.39 6.41
N ALA A 70 1.46 6.46 7.66
CA ALA A 70 1.60 5.34 8.59
C ALA A 70 0.86 4.09 8.08
N LEU A 71 -0.37 4.25 7.59
CA LEU A 71 -1.13 3.16 6.97
C LEU A 71 -0.49 2.66 5.67
N VAL A 72 0.07 3.56 4.86
CA VAL A 72 0.77 3.17 3.62
C VAL A 72 2.02 2.34 3.93
N TRP A 73 2.80 2.65 4.96
CA TRP A 73 3.91 1.79 5.38
C TRP A 73 3.45 0.38 5.77
N ILE A 74 2.34 0.28 6.52
CA ILE A 74 1.75 -1.00 6.87
C ILE A 74 1.34 -1.76 5.60
N SER A 75 0.65 -1.11 4.66
CA SER A 75 0.30 -1.72 3.37
C SER A 75 1.53 -2.12 2.54
N ALA A 76 2.55 -1.28 2.47
CA ALA A 76 3.77 -1.50 1.70
C ALA A 76 4.57 -2.71 2.17
N ILE A 77 4.47 -3.06 3.45
CA ILE A 77 5.07 -4.28 4.02
C ILE A 77 4.11 -5.47 3.87
N THR A 78 2.82 -5.25 4.12
CA THR A 78 1.81 -6.33 4.11
C THR A 78 1.66 -6.95 2.73
N LEU A 79 1.66 -6.14 1.67
CA LEU A 79 1.52 -6.60 0.28
C LEU A 79 2.58 -7.61 -0.15
N PRO A 80 3.90 -7.32 -0.06
CA PRO A 80 4.93 -8.30 -0.44
C PRO A 80 4.92 -9.51 0.49
N VAL A 81 4.76 -9.33 1.82
CA VAL A 81 4.73 -10.45 2.78
C VAL A 81 3.62 -11.44 2.43
N THR A 82 2.39 -10.94 2.26
CA THR A 82 1.24 -11.78 1.90
C THR A 82 1.33 -12.31 0.47
N GLY A 83 1.83 -11.52 -0.48
CA GLY A 83 2.00 -11.93 -1.87
C GLY A 83 2.99 -13.09 -2.03
N TYR A 84 4.17 -13.00 -1.40
CA TYR A 84 5.13 -14.10 -1.42
C TYR A 84 4.62 -15.32 -0.66
N TRP A 85 3.90 -15.13 0.45
CA TRP A 85 3.26 -16.25 1.13
C TRP A 85 2.34 -17.02 0.17
N ILE A 86 1.45 -16.33 -0.54
CA ILE A 86 0.54 -16.98 -1.51
C ILE A 86 1.33 -17.70 -2.61
N ILE A 87 2.37 -17.08 -3.18
CA ILE A 87 3.18 -17.67 -4.25
C ILE A 87 3.88 -18.96 -3.78
N PHE A 88 4.57 -18.93 -2.64
CA PHE A 88 5.36 -20.08 -2.19
C PHE A 88 4.52 -21.19 -1.57
N SER A 89 3.35 -20.87 -1.01
CA SER A 89 2.47 -21.88 -0.40
C SER A 89 1.61 -22.64 -1.41
N GLN A 90 1.17 -22.00 -2.50
CA GLN A 90 0.18 -22.59 -3.43
C GLN A 90 0.61 -22.64 -4.88
N MET A 91 1.45 -21.71 -5.34
CA MET A 91 1.80 -21.62 -6.76
C MET A 91 3.07 -22.40 -7.11
N GLY A 92 3.58 -23.22 -6.18
CA GLY A 92 4.80 -23.99 -6.37
C GLY A 92 6.07 -23.13 -6.42
N GLY A 93 6.00 -21.87 -5.98
CA GLY A 93 7.09 -20.90 -6.03
C GLY A 93 7.16 -20.10 -7.34
N MET A 94 8.19 -19.26 -7.46
CA MET A 94 8.32 -18.28 -8.56
C MET A 94 8.45 -18.89 -9.96
N ALA A 95 8.79 -20.18 -10.09
CA ALA A 95 8.86 -20.86 -11.38
C ALA A 95 7.48 -21.30 -11.91
N GLY A 96 6.47 -21.38 -11.04
CA GLY A 96 5.12 -21.84 -11.37
C GLY A 96 4.11 -20.71 -11.62
N VAL A 97 4.52 -19.45 -11.50
CA VAL A 97 3.63 -18.29 -11.64
C VAL A 97 3.61 -17.74 -13.07
N GLY A 98 2.45 -17.28 -13.53
CA GLY A 98 2.31 -16.65 -14.84
C GLY A 98 3.00 -15.28 -14.93
N LEU A 99 3.27 -14.82 -16.16
CA LEU A 99 3.92 -13.53 -16.42
C LEU A 99 3.24 -12.34 -15.72
N TYR A 100 1.90 -12.36 -15.62
CA TYR A 100 1.13 -11.32 -14.96
C TYR A 100 1.51 -11.14 -13.48
N ILE A 101 1.91 -12.20 -12.77
CA ILE A 101 2.34 -12.13 -11.37
C ILE A 101 3.71 -11.45 -11.27
N HIS A 102 4.63 -11.78 -12.18
CA HIS A 102 5.93 -11.09 -12.25
C HIS A 102 5.77 -9.60 -12.56
N LEU A 103 4.86 -9.25 -13.48
CA LEU A 103 4.53 -7.84 -13.78
C LEU A 103 3.91 -7.14 -12.56
N MET A 104 2.93 -7.77 -11.90
CA MET A 104 2.29 -7.25 -10.70
C MET A 104 3.32 -7.00 -9.58
N GLN A 105 4.24 -7.94 -9.37
CA GLN A 105 5.32 -7.81 -8.40
C GLN A 105 6.28 -6.67 -8.76
N GLY A 106 6.71 -6.58 -10.04
CA GLY A 106 7.59 -5.52 -10.51
C GLY A 106 6.98 -4.13 -10.33
N LEU A 107 5.70 -3.97 -10.67
CA LEU A 107 4.96 -2.72 -10.47
C LEU A 107 4.81 -2.39 -8.99
N GLY A 108 4.46 -3.37 -8.15
CA GLY A 108 4.35 -3.18 -6.70
C GLY A 108 5.66 -2.75 -6.05
N LEU A 109 6.79 -3.36 -6.43
CA LEU A 109 8.12 -2.98 -5.94
C LEU A 109 8.51 -1.56 -6.40
N LEU A 110 8.20 -1.20 -7.66
CA LEU A 110 8.41 0.15 -8.15
C LEU A 110 7.59 1.18 -7.35
N MET A 111 6.33 0.86 -7.04
CA MET A 111 5.48 1.71 -6.20
C MET A 111 6.06 1.91 -4.81
N ILE A 112 6.57 0.84 -4.18
CA ILE A 112 7.24 0.91 -2.87
C ILE A 112 8.49 1.77 -2.94
N ALA A 113 9.31 1.62 -3.99
CA ALA A 113 10.51 2.44 -4.19
C ALA A 113 10.18 3.94 -4.34
N LEU A 114 9.18 4.27 -5.17
CA LEU A 114 8.70 5.64 -5.34
C LEU A 114 8.17 6.23 -4.03
N TYR A 115 7.38 5.46 -3.29
CA TYR A 115 6.86 5.88 -1.99
C TYR A 115 7.98 6.12 -0.97
N THR A 116 8.96 5.21 -0.90
CA THR A 116 10.12 5.32 0.00
C THR A 116 10.92 6.59 -0.30
N TYR A 117 11.24 6.83 -1.58
CA TYR A 117 11.91 8.06 -2.02
C TYR A 117 11.10 9.32 -1.65
N MET A 118 9.79 9.32 -1.91
CA MET A 118 8.90 10.41 -1.56
C MET A 118 8.86 10.69 -0.06
N TYR A 119 8.79 9.63 0.76
CA TYR A 119 8.67 9.73 2.21
C TYR A 119 9.93 10.33 2.84
N PHE A 120 11.10 9.83 2.47
CA PHE A 120 12.37 10.26 3.06
C PHE A 120 12.90 11.58 2.50
N GLY A 121 12.55 11.93 1.26
CA GLY A 121 12.95 13.20 0.64
C GLY A 121 11.84 14.27 0.75
N PRO A 122 10.96 14.39 -0.27
CA PRO A 122 9.94 15.43 -0.34
C PRO A 122 9.06 15.58 0.91
N TYR A 123 8.56 14.49 1.49
CA TYR A 123 7.67 14.57 2.66
C TYR A 123 8.39 15.06 3.91
N ARG A 124 9.62 14.58 4.17
CA ARG A 124 10.43 15.07 5.30
C ARG A 124 10.69 16.57 5.18
N ALA A 125 11.01 17.05 3.98
CA ALA A 125 11.21 18.47 3.72
C ALA A 125 9.91 19.27 3.86
N PHE A 126 8.80 18.78 3.31
CA PHE A 126 7.46 19.36 3.49
C PHE A 126 7.11 19.52 4.97
N LYS A 127 7.27 18.45 5.76
CA LYS A 127 6.95 18.44 7.18
C LYS A 127 7.77 19.49 7.93
N ARG A 128 9.08 19.55 7.70
CA ARG A 128 9.96 20.56 8.32
C ARG A 128 9.49 21.98 8.01
N MET A 129 9.24 22.30 6.74
CA MET A 129 8.79 23.64 6.34
C MET A 129 7.43 23.99 6.94
N ALA A 130 6.51 23.03 7.02
CA ALA A 130 5.21 23.23 7.65
C ALA A 130 5.32 23.46 9.17
N ASP A 131 6.20 22.72 9.86
CA ASP A 131 6.46 22.88 11.29
C ASP A 131 7.15 24.23 11.59
N GLU A 132 7.97 24.75 10.66
CA GLU A 132 8.62 26.06 10.72
C GLU A 132 7.74 27.23 10.22
N LEU A 133 6.47 26.97 9.86
CA LEU A 133 5.52 27.94 9.30
C LEU A 133 5.95 28.58 7.97
N LEU A 134 6.86 27.94 7.25
CA LEU A 134 7.33 28.31 5.90
C LEU A 134 6.37 27.74 4.83
N PHE A 135 5.14 28.28 4.80
CA PHE A 135 4.05 27.74 3.97
C PHE A 135 4.28 27.78 2.45
N PRO A 136 4.86 28.85 1.85
CA PRO A 136 5.18 28.86 0.43
C PRO A 136 6.16 27.75 0.03
N GLU A 137 7.20 27.53 0.82
CA GLU A 137 8.22 26.50 0.62
C GLU A 137 7.62 25.10 0.80
N ALA A 138 6.78 24.90 1.82
CA ALA A 138 6.03 23.67 2.00
C ALA A 138 5.14 23.38 0.76
N GLY A 139 4.51 24.41 0.19
CA GLY A 139 3.72 24.30 -1.05
C GLY A 139 4.52 23.74 -2.23
N MET A 140 5.80 24.08 -2.35
CA MET A 140 6.67 23.55 -3.42
C MET A 140 6.93 22.06 -3.27
N TYR A 141 7.14 21.57 -2.03
CA TYR A 141 7.29 20.13 -1.78
C TYR A 141 5.97 19.38 -1.96
N MET A 142 4.83 20.02 -1.68
CA MET A 142 3.52 19.43 -1.93
C MET A 142 3.31 19.10 -3.42
N LEU A 143 3.81 19.93 -4.33
CA LEU A 143 3.78 19.65 -5.77
C LEU A 143 4.58 18.39 -6.12
N LYS A 144 5.77 18.22 -5.53
CA LYS A 144 6.61 17.03 -5.73
C LYS A 144 5.92 15.76 -5.19
N ILE A 145 5.39 15.84 -3.97
CA ILE A 145 4.63 14.75 -3.35
C ILE A 145 3.44 14.37 -4.25
N ARG A 146 2.68 15.37 -4.73
CA ARG A 146 1.54 15.14 -5.63
C ARG A 146 1.94 14.38 -6.89
N THR A 147 3.00 14.80 -7.57
CA THR A 147 3.45 14.13 -8.80
C THR A 147 3.77 12.67 -8.55
N ILE A 148 4.50 12.37 -7.46
CA ILE A 148 4.84 10.99 -7.11
C ILE A 148 3.59 10.19 -6.75
N VAL A 149 2.67 10.74 -5.96
CA VAL A 149 1.39 10.09 -5.61
C VAL A 149 0.54 9.82 -6.86
N THR A 150 0.49 10.74 -7.83
CA THR A 150 -0.24 10.53 -9.09
C THR A 150 0.36 9.39 -9.90
N ILE A 151 1.69 9.35 -10.05
CA ILE A 151 2.37 8.24 -10.73
C ILE A 151 2.06 6.92 -10.01
N ASN A 152 2.17 6.92 -8.67
CA ASN A 152 1.93 5.74 -7.85
C ASN A 152 0.46 5.27 -7.95
N LEU A 153 -0.50 6.19 -8.01
CA LEU A 153 -1.91 5.87 -8.22
C LEU A 153 -2.15 5.21 -9.57
N VAL A 154 -1.58 5.74 -10.66
CA VAL A 154 -1.70 5.12 -11.99
C VAL A 154 -1.09 3.72 -11.98
N LEU A 155 0.13 3.55 -11.46
CA LEU A 155 0.77 2.24 -11.31
C LEU A 155 -0.09 1.29 -10.46
N GLY A 156 -0.69 1.78 -9.37
CA GLY A 156 -1.56 1.00 -8.50
C GLY A 156 -2.81 0.50 -9.22
N LEU A 157 -3.49 1.38 -9.97
CA LEU A 157 -4.65 0.98 -10.77
C LEU A 157 -4.27 -0.02 -11.87
N THR A 158 -3.14 0.19 -12.55
CA THR A 158 -2.60 -0.79 -13.52
C THR A 158 -2.30 -2.13 -12.85
N THR A 159 -1.69 -2.12 -11.67
CA THR A 159 -1.38 -3.34 -10.91
C THR A 159 -2.65 -4.10 -10.53
N VAL A 160 -3.71 -3.39 -10.12
CA VAL A 160 -5.03 -3.98 -9.84
C VAL A 160 -5.62 -4.63 -11.09
N ILE A 161 -5.57 -3.96 -12.24
CA ILE A 161 -6.02 -4.53 -13.51
C ILE A 161 -5.22 -5.80 -13.85
N VAL A 162 -3.89 -5.75 -13.80
CA VAL A 162 -3.02 -6.90 -14.10
C VAL A 162 -3.30 -8.07 -13.16
N GLY A 163 -3.42 -7.81 -11.85
CA GLY A 163 -3.65 -8.85 -10.85
C GLY A 163 -5.05 -9.47 -10.90
N SER A 164 -6.07 -8.70 -11.29
CA SER A 164 -7.45 -9.20 -11.41
C SER A 164 -7.75 -9.83 -12.76
N ALA A 165 -7.35 -9.18 -13.86
CA ALA A 165 -7.63 -9.63 -15.22
C ALA A 165 -6.66 -10.74 -15.66
N GLY A 166 -5.41 -10.74 -15.19
CA GLY A 166 -4.39 -11.71 -15.61
C GLY A 166 -4.71 -13.18 -15.29
N ARG A 167 -5.73 -13.45 -14.46
CA ARG A 167 -6.26 -14.81 -14.25
C ARG A 167 -7.13 -15.31 -15.42
N TYR A 168 -7.71 -14.40 -16.20
CA TYR A 168 -8.68 -14.69 -17.24
C TYR A 168 -8.12 -14.54 -18.66
N ILE A 169 -6.85 -14.15 -18.81
CA ILE A 169 -6.13 -13.96 -20.07
C ILE A 169 -4.98 -14.96 -20.11
#